data_AF-A0A849VGK3-F1
#
_entry.id   AF-A0A849VGK3-F1
#
_cell.length_a   1.000
_cell.length_b   1.000
_cell.length_c   1.000
_cell.angle_alpha   90.00
_cell.angle_beta   90.00
_cell.angle_gamma   90.00
#
_symmetry.space_group_name_H-M   'P 1'
#
loop_
_entity.id
_entity.type
_entity.pdbx_description
1 polymer ?
#
loop_
_entity_poly.entity_id
_entity_poly.type
_entity_poly.pdbx_seq_one_letter_code
_entity_poly.pdbx_strand_id
1 'polypeptide(L)'
;MAEISRRIGKSRCYIKTLALRENVEVETKPKIITKQVKLYILDLAKKGFHRREIAYRYGISSGSVEQLISSCPNLVIWRKKCKSDSKRRRYKCAIMNFIKTHPLASRQDCKKSNYAAFYWLYNHEQGWLHAILPTAIKGKCNQRVDWNQRDRLLSKQLSDLLSKKTGSVTLTKLDQLLGAHGWLTRYKHKLPTTMMIFENYKLRNK
;
A
#
# COMPACT_ATOMS: atom_id res chain seq x y z
N MET A 1 38.38 -26.20 22.94
CA MET A 1 37.77 -25.13 22.09
C MET A 1 38.70 -23.96 21.75
N ALA A 2 39.47 -23.40 22.68
CA ALA A 2 40.37 -22.28 22.38
C ALA A 2 41.50 -22.64 21.41
N GLU A 3 42.04 -23.86 21.51
CA GLU A 3 43.07 -24.36 20.59
C GLU A 3 42.53 -24.55 19.16
N ILE A 4 41.37 -25.21 19.03
CA ILE A 4 40.68 -25.39 17.74
C ILE A 4 40.37 -24.02 17.10
N SER A 5 39.98 -23.03 17.89
CA SER A 5 39.73 -21.66 17.43
C SER A 5 40.98 -21.01 16.86
N ARG A 6 42.14 -21.16 17.52
CA ARG A 6 43.43 -20.65 17.04
C ARG A 6 43.88 -21.35 15.75
N ARG A 7 43.69 -22.66 15.63
CA ARG A 7 44.08 -23.43 14.43
C ARG A 7 43.21 -23.13 13.21
N ILE A 8 41.88 -22.98 13.39
CA ILE A 8 40.93 -22.82 12.27
C ILE A 8 40.64 -21.32 11.97
N GLY A 9 41.01 -20.40 12.88
CA GLY A 9 40.72 -18.97 12.74
C GLY A 9 39.23 -18.62 12.85
N LYS A 10 38.41 -19.51 13.42
CA LYS A 10 36.96 -19.31 13.61
C LYS A 10 36.64 -19.04 15.07
N SER A 11 35.54 -18.32 15.32
CA SER A 11 35.10 -18.00 16.68
C SER A 11 34.72 -19.26 17.46
N ARG A 12 34.94 -19.24 18.78
CA ARG A 12 34.59 -20.37 19.66
C ARG A 12 33.10 -20.74 19.58
N CYS A 13 32.23 -19.73 19.42
CA CYS A 13 30.79 -19.94 19.28
C CYS A 13 30.43 -20.67 17.97
N TYR A 14 31.11 -20.34 16.87
CA TYR A 14 30.94 -21.03 15.59
C TYR A 14 31.32 -22.50 15.72
N ILE A 15 32.48 -22.79 16.30
CA ILE A 15 32.98 -24.17 16.48
C ILE A 15 32.04 -24.98 17.37
N LYS A 16 31.51 -24.38 18.45
CA LYS A 16 30.52 -25.02 19.31
C LYS A 16 29.22 -25.34 18.56
N THR A 17 28.75 -24.42 17.71
CA THR A 17 27.53 -24.60 16.91
C THR A 17 27.71 -25.71 15.87
N LEU A 18 28.90 -25.81 15.27
CA LEU A 18 29.28 -26.85 14.33
C LEU A 18 29.35 -28.22 15.02
N ALA A 19 30.04 -28.32 16.16
CA ALA A 19 30.10 -29.56 16.95
C ALA A 19 28.69 -30.06 17.34
N LEU A 20 27.81 -29.15 17.76
CA LEU A 20 26.41 -29.48 18.08
C LEU A 20 25.59 -29.94 16.85
N ARG A 21 25.92 -29.47 15.64
CA ARG A 21 25.25 -29.91 14.40
C ARG A 21 25.67 -31.32 14.00
N GLU A 22 26.97 -31.59 14.08
CA GLU A 22 27.57 -32.88 13.76
C GLU A 22 27.41 -33.90 14.91
N ASN A 23 26.60 -33.55 15.92
CA ASN A 23 26.30 -34.38 17.09
C ASN A 23 27.56 -34.80 17.89
N VAL A 24 28.63 -34.01 17.80
CA VAL A 24 29.87 -34.20 18.55
C VAL A 24 29.65 -33.68 19.98
N GLU A 25 29.88 -34.56 20.96
CA GLU A 25 29.76 -34.17 22.37
C GLU A 25 30.80 -33.11 22.72
N VAL A 26 30.31 -31.95 23.15
CA VAL A 26 31.13 -30.90 23.72
C VAL A 26 30.94 -30.95 25.23
N GLU A 27 32.03 -31.22 25.95
CA GLU A 27 32.07 -31.16 27.42
C GLU A 27 31.65 -29.77 27.90
N THR A 28 30.36 -29.64 28.18
CA THR A 28 29.80 -28.49 28.85
C THR A 28 28.91 -29.05 29.94
N LYS A 29 29.06 -28.56 31.16
CA LYS A 29 28.13 -28.83 32.27
C LYS A 29 27.11 -27.69 32.32
N PRO A 30 26.03 -27.72 31.52
CA PRO A 30 25.02 -26.67 31.57
C PRO A 30 24.31 -26.73 32.92
N LYS A 31 24.33 -25.63 33.69
CA LYS A 31 23.63 -25.54 34.98
C LYS A 31 22.10 -25.45 34.84
N ILE A 32 21.59 -24.96 33.70
CA ILE A 32 20.17 -24.58 33.51
C ILE A 32 19.51 -25.32 32.33
N ILE A 33 20.26 -25.59 31.26
CA ILE A 33 19.70 -26.19 30.04
C ILE A 33 19.76 -27.71 30.14
N THR A 34 18.78 -28.30 30.83
CA THR A 34 18.56 -29.76 30.83
C THR A 34 18.00 -30.24 29.48
N LYS A 35 18.10 -31.55 29.22
CA LYS A 35 17.59 -32.17 27.98
C LYS A 35 16.11 -31.86 27.74
N GLN A 36 15.30 -31.84 28.80
CA GLN A 36 13.87 -31.50 28.73
C GLN A 36 13.65 -30.03 28.32
N VAL A 37 14.34 -29.09 28.96
CA VAL A 37 14.24 -27.66 28.62
C VAL A 37 14.64 -27.41 27.17
N LYS A 38 15.66 -28.11 26.66
CA LYS A 38 16.04 -28.06 25.24
C LYS A 38 14.88 -28.48 24.32
N LEU A 39 14.17 -29.56 24.64
CA LEU A 39 13.02 -30.02 23.84
C LEU A 39 11.89 -28.98 23.82
N TYR A 40 11.56 -28.40 24.99
CA TYR A 40 10.52 -27.37 25.08
C TYR A 40 10.89 -26.08 24.32
N ILE A 41 12.14 -25.64 24.40
CA ILE A 41 12.65 -24.49 23.62
C ILE A 41 12.49 -24.76 22.12
N LEU A 42 12.84 -25.97 21.66
CA LEU A 42 12.73 -26.34 20.26
C LEU A 42 11.28 -26.45 19.80
N ASP A 43 10.37 -26.94 20.64
CA ASP A 43 8.94 -26.98 20.35
C ASP A 43 8.35 -25.56 20.17
N LEU A 44 8.62 -24.65 21.11
CA LEU A 44 8.21 -23.24 20.97
C LEU A 44 8.88 -22.56 19.78
N ALA A 45 10.13 -22.89 19.50
CA ALA A 45 10.82 -22.40 18.32
C ALA A 45 10.15 -22.91 17.03
N LYS A 46 9.72 -24.17 16.97
CA LYS A 46 8.96 -24.73 15.84
C LYS A 46 7.59 -24.07 15.67
N LYS A 47 6.93 -23.71 16.78
CA LYS A 47 5.67 -22.94 16.80
C LYS A 47 5.85 -21.47 16.35
N GLY A 48 7.08 -21.00 16.20
CA GLY A 48 7.37 -19.65 15.68
C GLY A 48 7.47 -18.56 16.75
N PHE A 49 7.50 -18.91 18.04
CA PHE A 49 7.65 -17.93 19.13
C PHE A 49 8.95 -17.12 18.99
N HIS A 50 8.92 -15.85 19.41
CA HIS A 50 10.09 -14.99 19.37
C HIS A 50 11.14 -15.46 20.39
N ARG A 51 12.43 -15.41 20.03
CA ARG A 51 13.53 -15.89 20.88
C ARG A 51 13.61 -15.21 22.25
N ARG A 52 13.23 -13.91 22.34
CA ARG A 52 13.19 -13.19 23.62
C ARG A 52 12.11 -13.74 24.55
N GLU A 53 10.97 -14.12 24.01
CA GLU A 53 9.86 -14.70 24.79
C GLU A 53 10.24 -16.08 25.33
N ILE A 54 10.87 -16.90 24.49
CA ILE A 54 11.38 -18.21 24.90
C ILE A 54 12.45 -18.04 26.00
N ALA A 55 13.38 -17.11 25.81
CA ALA A 55 14.43 -16.79 26.78
C ALA A 55 13.85 -16.36 28.13
N TYR A 56 12.89 -15.43 28.11
CA TYR A 56 12.20 -14.94 29.29
C TYR A 56 11.49 -16.08 30.05
N ARG A 57 10.74 -16.93 29.33
CA ARG A 57 9.95 -18.02 29.92
C ARG A 57 10.78 -19.06 30.67
N TYR A 58 12.01 -19.34 30.23
CA TYR A 58 12.87 -20.35 30.85
C TYR A 58 14.05 -19.75 31.62
N GLY A 59 14.12 -18.42 31.79
CA GLY A 59 15.21 -17.75 32.51
C GLY A 59 16.58 -17.93 31.86
N ILE A 60 16.64 -18.03 30.52
CA ILE A 60 17.87 -18.29 29.77
C ILE A 60 18.23 -17.07 28.92
N SER A 61 19.50 -16.89 28.58
CA SER A 61 19.92 -15.84 27.66
C SER A 61 19.35 -16.03 26.24
N SER A 62 18.96 -14.94 25.59
CA SER A 62 18.52 -14.98 24.19
C SER A 62 19.57 -15.56 23.23
N GLY A 63 20.85 -15.38 23.53
CA GLY A 63 21.96 -15.95 22.77
C GLY A 63 22.02 -17.48 22.86
N SER A 64 21.72 -18.06 24.03
CA SER A 64 21.63 -19.51 24.19
C SER A 64 20.48 -20.11 23.39
N VAL A 65 19.32 -19.42 23.34
CA VAL A 65 18.19 -19.82 22.50
C VAL A 65 18.56 -19.75 21.01
N GLU A 66 19.25 -18.69 20.59
CA GLU A 66 19.72 -18.54 19.20
C GLU A 66 20.73 -19.64 18.81
N GLN A 67 21.66 -20.00 19.71
CA GLN A 67 22.58 -21.12 19.50
C GLN A 67 21.82 -22.44 19.31
N LEU A 68 20.86 -22.75 20.20
CA LEU A 68 20.04 -23.96 20.10
C LEU A 68 19.27 -24.04 18.77
N ILE A 69 18.66 -22.92 18.35
CA ILE A 69 17.93 -22.86 17.08
C ILE A 69 18.88 -23.01 15.89
N SER A 70 20.05 -22.37 15.94
CA SER A 70 21.05 -22.42 14.85
C SER A 70 21.70 -23.79 14.69
N SER A 71 21.85 -24.51 15.80
CA SER A 71 22.34 -25.88 15.84
C SER A 71 21.36 -26.89 15.26
N CYS A 72 20.06 -26.58 15.19
CA CYS A 72 19.08 -27.45 14.56
C CYS A 72 18.95 -27.16 13.05
N PRO A 73 19.34 -28.09 12.17
CA PRO A 73 19.13 -27.94 10.72
C PRO A 73 17.63 -27.81 10.41
N ASN A 74 17.30 -27.11 9.32
CA ASN A 74 15.94 -26.81 8.84
C ASN A 74 15.05 -25.94 9.76
N LEU A 75 15.31 -25.86 11.07
CA LEU A 75 14.50 -25.06 11.98
C LEU A 75 14.58 -23.56 11.66
N VAL A 76 15.75 -23.07 11.27
CA VAL A 76 15.93 -21.67 10.85
C VAL A 76 15.11 -21.35 9.59
N ILE A 77 15.11 -22.24 8.60
CA ILE A 77 14.35 -22.09 7.35
C ILE A 77 12.85 -22.13 7.66
N TRP A 78 12.42 -23.10 8.47
CA TRP A 78 11.04 -23.22 8.94
C TRP A 78 10.57 -21.94 9.64
N ARG A 79 11.36 -21.38 10.55
CA ARG A 79 11.01 -20.15 11.26
C ARG A 79 10.91 -18.94 10.34
N LYS A 80 11.77 -18.84 9.30
CA LYS A 80 11.63 -17.82 8.26
C LYS A 80 10.29 -17.97 7.53
N LYS A 81 9.90 -19.20 7.19
CA LYS A 81 8.59 -19.51 6.60
C LYS A 81 7.43 -19.12 7.53
N CYS A 82 7.45 -19.54 8.80
CA CYS A 82 6.43 -19.15 9.78
C CYS A 82 6.27 -17.63 9.90
N LYS A 83 7.38 -16.89 9.91
CA LYS A 83 7.36 -15.42 9.95
C LYS A 83 6.72 -14.83 8.69
N SER A 84 7.07 -15.36 7.52
CA SER A 84 6.47 -14.97 6.24
C SER A 84 4.97 -15.23 6.22
N ASP A 85 4.56 -16.44 6.60
CA ASP A 85 3.15 -16.85 6.64
C ASP A 85 2.34 -16.03 7.64
N SER A 86 2.92 -15.71 8.80
CA SER A 86 2.28 -14.85 9.80
C SER A 86 2.08 -13.42 9.29
N LYS A 87 3.09 -12.87 8.58
CA LYS A 87 2.96 -11.57 7.92
C LYS A 87 1.85 -11.60 6.86
N ARG A 88 1.84 -12.63 6.02
CA ARG A 88 0.80 -12.86 5.00
C ARG A 88 -0.59 -12.89 5.62
N ARG A 89 -0.81 -13.71 6.65
CA ARG A 89 -2.10 -13.81 7.36
C ARG A 89 -2.52 -12.46 7.93
N ARG A 90 -1.62 -11.75 8.61
CA ARG A 90 -1.93 -10.43 9.19
C ARG A 90 -2.37 -9.43 8.12
N TYR A 91 -1.70 -9.40 6.97
CA TYR A 91 -2.08 -8.51 5.87
C TYR A 91 -3.42 -8.91 5.24
N LYS A 92 -3.67 -10.21 5.04
CA LYS A 92 -4.97 -10.68 4.55
C LYS A 92 -6.10 -10.30 5.51
N CYS A 93 -5.91 -10.50 6.82
CA CYS A 93 -6.88 -10.11 7.84
C CYS A 93 -7.12 -8.59 7.86
N ALA A 94 -6.07 -7.77 7.73
CA ALA A 94 -6.21 -6.31 7.71
C ALA A 94 -7.10 -5.84 6.54
N ILE A 95 -6.86 -6.37 5.33
CA ILE A 95 -7.67 -6.03 4.15
C ILE A 95 -9.10 -6.56 4.29
N MET A 96 -9.27 -7.81 4.75
CA MET A 96 -10.61 -8.37 4.99
C MET A 96 -11.41 -7.56 6.02
N ASN A 97 -10.78 -7.17 7.13
CA ASN A 97 -11.43 -6.37 8.17
C ASN A 97 -11.80 -4.98 7.65
N PHE A 98 -10.96 -4.36 6.83
CA PHE A 98 -11.28 -3.08 6.21
C PHE A 98 -12.53 -3.16 5.33
N ILE A 99 -12.63 -4.18 4.48
CA ILE A 99 -13.77 -4.37 3.58
C ILE A 99 -15.06 -4.67 4.37
N LYS A 100 -14.96 -5.49 5.42
CA LYS A 100 -16.10 -5.77 6.31
C LYS A 100 -16.60 -4.53 7.03
N THR A 101 -15.70 -3.65 7.46
CA THR A 101 -16.06 -2.43 8.20
C THR A 101 -16.52 -1.30 7.27
N HIS A 102 -16.10 -1.32 5.99
CA HIS A 102 -16.41 -0.29 5.01
C HIS A 102 -16.89 -0.91 3.69
N PRO A 103 -18.13 -1.46 3.63
CA PRO A 103 -18.63 -2.16 2.45
C PRO A 103 -18.80 -1.25 1.21
N LEU A 104 -18.94 0.07 1.40
CA LEU A 104 -19.04 1.06 0.32
C LEU A 104 -17.69 1.67 -0.08
N ALA A 105 -16.59 1.31 0.60
CA ALA A 105 -15.28 1.87 0.31
C ALA A 105 -14.76 1.40 -1.05
N SER A 106 -14.11 2.32 -1.77
CA SER A 106 -13.48 1.98 -3.03
C SER A 106 -12.18 1.20 -2.81
N ARG A 107 -11.69 0.57 -3.88
CA ARG A 107 -10.35 -0.03 -3.91
C ARG A 107 -9.26 0.97 -3.53
N GLN A 108 -9.43 2.24 -3.91
CA GLN A 108 -8.47 3.29 -3.61
C GLN A 108 -8.46 3.66 -2.13
N ASP A 109 -9.62 3.63 -1.48
CA ASP A 109 -9.73 3.86 -0.04
C ASP A 109 -9.06 2.73 0.74
N CYS A 110 -9.30 1.48 0.34
CA CYS A 110 -8.60 0.32 0.91
C CYS A 110 -7.08 0.43 0.78
N LYS A 111 -6.59 0.86 -0.39
CA LYS A 111 -5.16 1.11 -0.62
C LYS A 111 -4.61 2.21 0.27
N LYS A 112 -5.35 3.31 0.46
CA LYS A 112 -4.91 4.43 1.32
C LYS A 112 -4.84 4.03 2.79
N SER A 113 -5.87 3.37 3.30
CA SER A 113 -5.94 2.98 4.71
C SER A 113 -4.93 1.87 5.08
N ASN A 114 -4.67 0.93 4.16
CA ASN A 114 -3.82 -0.23 4.42
C ASN A 114 -2.66 -0.36 3.42
N TYR A 115 -1.95 0.73 3.15
CA TYR A 115 -0.95 0.80 2.07
C TYR A 115 0.11 -0.32 2.11
N ALA A 116 0.73 -0.55 3.28
CA ALA A 116 1.77 -1.56 3.42
C ALA A 116 1.27 -2.99 3.18
N ALA A 117 0.06 -3.31 3.68
CA ALA A 117 -0.57 -4.61 3.49
C ALA A 117 -0.99 -4.79 2.02
N PHE A 118 -1.62 -3.76 1.45
CA PHE A 118 -2.08 -3.74 0.07
C PHE A 118 -0.92 -3.94 -0.91
N TYR A 119 0.15 -3.16 -0.77
CA TYR A 119 1.30 -3.23 -1.67
C TYR A 119 2.02 -4.59 -1.58
N TRP A 120 2.20 -5.12 -0.38
CA TRP A 120 2.81 -6.44 -0.21
C TRP A 120 1.95 -7.55 -0.85
N LEU A 121 0.63 -7.53 -0.62
CA LEU A 121 -0.30 -8.50 -1.21
C LEU A 121 -0.39 -8.34 -2.73
N TYR A 122 -0.30 -7.13 -3.25
CA TYR A 122 -0.27 -6.90 -4.70
C TYR A 122 0.94 -7.59 -5.35
N ASN A 123 2.12 -7.52 -4.73
CA ASN A 123 3.33 -8.12 -5.29
C ASN A 123 3.43 -9.64 -5.10
N HIS A 124 2.82 -10.21 -4.05
CA HIS A 124 2.99 -11.63 -3.69
C HIS A 124 1.73 -12.49 -3.89
N GLU A 125 0.54 -11.88 -3.84
CA GLU A 125 -0.76 -12.56 -3.75
C GLU A 125 -1.80 -11.81 -4.60
N GLN A 126 -1.41 -11.40 -5.81
CA GLN A 126 -2.23 -10.56 -6.69
C GLN A 126 -3.61 -11.19 -6.97
N GLY A 127 -3.65 -12.48 -7.31
CA GLY A 127 -4.90 -13.19 -7.60
C GLY A 127 -5.86 -13.20 -6.41
N TRP A 128 -5.34 -13.44 -5.20
CA TRP A 128 -6.16 -13.34 -3.99
C TRP A 128 -6.66 -11.91 -3.79
N LEU A 129 -5.78 -10.90 -3.88
CA LEU A 129 -6.14 -9.51 -3.63
C LEU A 129 -7.25 -9.00 -4.58
N HIS A 130 -7.18 -9.35 -5.86
CA HIS A 130 -8.22 -8.97 -6.83
C HIS A 130 -9.54 -9.69 -6.60
N ALA A 131 -9.52 -10.93 -6.10
CA ALA A 131 -10.75 -11.68 -5.82
C ALA A 131 -11.55 -11.11 -4.63
N ILE A 132 -10.87 -10.50 -3.64
CA ILE A 132 -11.55 -9.97 -2.44
C ILE A 132 -11.98 -8.52 -2.60
N LEU A 133 -11.26 -7.74 -3.40
CA LEU A 133 -11.56 -6.31 -3.55
C LEU A 133 -12.84 -6.11 -4.36
N PRO A 134 -13.65 -5.08 -4.05
CA PRO A 134 -14.80 -4.72 -4.86
C PRO A 134 -14.40 -4.52 -6.32
N THR A 135 -15.25 -4.98 -7.24
CA THR A 135 -15.07 -4.75 -8.68
C THR A 135 -14.97 -3.26 -8.94
N ALA A 136 -13.98 -2.86 -9.73
CA ALA A 136 -13.76 -1.46 -10.04
C ALA A 136 -15.00 -0.89 -10.75
N ILE A 137 -15.71 0.03 -10.10
CA ILE A 137 -16.75 0.81 -10.75
C ILE A 137 -16.04 1.68 -11.78
N LYS A 138 -16.35 1.49 -13.08
CA LYS A 138 -15.84 2.36 -14.14
C LYS A 138 -16.23 3.79 -13.78
N GLY A 139 -15.24 4.66 -13.59
CA GLY A 139 -15.49 6.07 -13.33
C GLY A 139 -16.38 6.66 -14.43
N LYS A 140 -17.27 7.59 -14.07
CA LYS A 140 -18.04 8.35 -15.07
C LYS A 140 -17.03 8.99 -16.02
N CYS A 141 -17.02 8.57 -17.29
CA CYS A 141 -16.28 9.29 -18.29
C CYS A 141 -16.92 10.68 -18.41
N ASN A 142 -16.12 11.74 -18.32
CA ASN A 142 -16.59 13.06 -18.71
C ASN A 142 -17.00 12.96 -20.17
N GLN A 143 -18.29 13.05 -20.45
CA GLN A 143 -18.79 12.98 -21.83
C GLN A 143 -18.09 14.08 -22.65
N ARG A 144 -17.65 13.72 -23.85
CA ARG A 144 -17.03 14.68 -24.77
C ARG A 144 -18.03 15.80 -25.03
N VAL A 145 -17.61 17.04 -24.79
CA VAL A 145 -18.47 18.22 -24.98
C VAL A 145 -18.85 18.34 -26.46
N ASP A 146 -20.14 18.30 -26.77
CA ASP A 146 -20.68 18.72 -28.05
C ASP A 146 -20.66 20.26 -28.12
N TRP A 147 -19.70 20.79 -28.88
CA TRP A 147 -19.50 22.23 -29.03
C TRP A 147 -20.62 22.90 -29.84
N ASN A 148 -21.25 22.19 -30.77
CA ASN A 148 -22.33 22.74 -31.59
C ASN A 148 -23.61 22.89 -30.75
N GLN A 149 -23.93 21.88 -29.94
CA GLN A 149 -25.04 21.99 -28.99
C GLN A 149 -24.78 23.08 -27.96
N ARG A 150 -23.54 23.17 -27.43
CA ARG A 150 -23.13 24.22 -26.51
C ARG A 150 -23.28 25.61 -27.12
N ASP A 151 -22.82 25.82 -28.35
CA ASP A 151 -22.91 27.10 -29.06
C ASP A 151 -24.36 27.57 -29.23
N ARG A 152 -25.28 26.64 -29.55
CA ARG A 152 -26.72 26.93 -29.65
C ARG A 152 -27.37 27.31 -28.33
N LEU A 153 -26.94 26.71 -27.22
CA LEU A 153 -27.48 27.05 -25.89
C LEU A 153 -26.93 28.39 -25.42
N LEU A 154 -25.62 28.60 -25.60
CA LEU A 154 -24.95 29.85 -25.22
C LEU A 154 -25.44 31.04 -26.04
N SER A 155 -25.69 30.88 -27.33
CA SER A 155 -26.18 31.96 -28.18
C SER A 155 -27.55 32.48 -27.71
N LYS A 156 -28.44 31.59 -27.26
CA LYS A 156 -29.73 31.94 -26.66
C LYS A 156 -29.54 32.69 -25.34
N GLN A 157 -28.77 32.11 -24.42
CA GLN A 157 -28.48 32.73 -23.11
C GLN A 157 -27.82 34.11 -23.27
N LEU A 158 -26.90 34.24 -24.23
CA LEU A 158 -26.22 35.48 -24.53
C LEU A 158 -27.19 36.53 -25.08
N SER A 159 -28.09 36.16 -25.99
CA SER A 159 -29.11 37.07 -26.54
C SER A 159 -30.03 37.60 -25.44
N ASP A 160 -30.45 36.74 -24.52
CA ASP A 160 -31.29 37.12 -23.36
C ASP A 160 -30.56 38.00 -22.35
N LEU A 161 -29.24 37.82 -22.19
CA LEU A 161 -28.42 38.65 -21.31
C LEU A 161 -28.12 40.02 -21.91
N LEU A 162 -27.85 40.08 -23.21
CA LEU A 162 -27.56 41.32 -23.93
C LEU A 162 -28.79 42.21 -24.10
N SER A 163 -30.00 41.64 -24.21
CA SER A 163 -31.24 42.42 -24.24
C SER A 163 -31.51 43.17 -22.92
N LYS A 164 -30.98 42.67 -21.81
CA LYS A 164 -31.16 43.24 -20.47
C LYS A 164 -30.05 44.20 -20.03
N LYS A 165 -28.94 44.29 -20.78
CA LYS A 165 -27.78 45.10 -20.40
C LYS A 165 -27.53 46.26 -21.36
N THR A 166 -27.41 47.46 -20.80
CA THR A 166 -27.02 48.68 -21.51
C THR A 166 -25.56 49.01 -21.19
N GLY A 167 -24.64 48.73 -22.12
CA GLY A 167 -23.23 49.13 -22.00
C GLY A 167 -22.23 48.17 -22.64
N SER A 168 -20.99 48.62 -22.82
CA SER A 168 -19.91 47.81 -23.40
C SER A 168 -19.46 46.70 -22.44
N VAL A 169 -19.49 45.44 -22.91
CA VAL A 169 -19.08 44.25 -22.13
C VAL A 169 -17.86 43.61 -22.79
N THR A 170 -16.81 43.33 -22.01
CA THR A 170 -15.64 42.59 -22.50
C THR A 170 -15.89 41.08 -22.47
N LEU A 171 -15.22 40.34 -23.36
CA LEU A 171 -15.39 38.89 -23.48
C LEU A 171 -15.06 38.15 -22.16
N THR A 172 -14.03 38.61 -21.44
CA THR A 172 -13.65 38.05 -20.13
C THR A 172 -14.73 38.30 -19.07
N LYS A 173 -15.38 39.47 -19.10
CA LYS A 173 -16.48 39.77 -18.17
C LYS A 173 -17.70 38.90 -18.48
N LEU A 174 -17.96 38.63 -19.75
CA LEU A 174 -19.02 37.73 -20.18
C LEU A 174 -18.75 36.27 -19.76
N ASP A 175 -17.50 35.80 -19.90
CA ASP A 175 -17.08 34.46 -19.45
C ASP A 175 -17.32 34.27 -17.94
N GLN A 176 -17.02 35.27 -17.12
CA GLN A 176 -17.32 35.27 -15.68
C GLN A 176 -18.83 35.22 -15.39
N LEU A 177 -19.64 36.02 -16.11
CA LEU A 177 -21.09 36.06 -15.93
C LEU A 177 -21.78 34.75 -16.30
N LEU A 178 -21.24 34.02 -17.28
CA LEU A 178 -21.77 32.72 -17.72
C LEU A 178 -21.24 31.54 -16.87
N GLY A 179 -20.42 31.79 -15.84
CA GLY A 179 -19.79 30.72 -15.06
C GLY A 179 -18.85 29.85 -15.92
N ALA A 180 -18.33 30.39 -17.01
CA ALA A 180 -17.55 29.65 -17.99
C ALA A 180 -16.08 29.46 -17.56
N HIS A 181 -15.64 30.05 -16.45
CA HIS A 181 -14.34 29.79 -15.82
C HIS A 181 -13.16 29.67 -16.82
N GLY A 182 -13.10 30.56 -17.81
CA GLY A 182 -12.05 30.66 -18.83
C GLY A 182 -12.23 29.80 -20.08
N TRP A 183 -13.19 28.87 -20.13
CA TRP A 183 -13.37 28.02 -21.31
C TRP A 183 -14.07 28.73 -22.48
N LEU A 184 -14.88 29.77 -22.24
CA LEU A 184 -15.49 30.55 -23.34
C LEU A 184 -14.40 31.31 -24.11
N THR A 185 -13.43 31.88 -23.38
CA THR A 185 -12.30 32.61 -23.97
C THR A 185 -11.35 31.66 -24.70
N ARG A 186 -11.07 30.49 -24.11
CA ARG A 186 -10.16 29.48 -24.68
C ARG A 186 -10.72 28.80 -25.94
N TYR A 187 -12.03 28.53 -25.97
CA TYR A 187 -12.67 27.78 -27.06
C TYR A 187 -13.57 28.63 -27.94
N LYS A 188 -13.35 29.95 -28.00
CA LYS A 188 -14.12 30.87 -28.83
C LYS A 188 -14.20 30.46 -30.31
N HIS A 189 -13.14 29.87 -30.84
CA HIS A 189 -13.09 29.37 -32.23
C HIS A 189 -14.03 28.18 -32.48
N LYS A 190 -14.53 27.53 -31.42
CA LYS A 190 -15.51 26.42 -31.49
C LYS A 190 -16.95 26.89 -31.29
N LEU A 191 -17.16 28.19 -31.07
CA LEU A 191 -18.45 28.80 -30.74
C LEU A 191 -18.78 29.94 -31.71
N PRO A 192 -18.88 29.65 -33.03
CA PRO A 192 -18.99 30.68 -34.05
C PRO A 192 -20.27 31.53 -33.89
N THR A 193 -21.39 30.92 -33.52
CA THR A 193 -22.68 31.61 -33.38
C THR A 193 -22.66 32.59 -32.21
N THR A 194 -22.13 32.13 -31.06
CA THR A 194 -22.00 32.96 -29.86
C THR A 194 -21.06 34.14 -30.10
N MET A 195 -19.94 33.91 -30.80
CA MET A 195 -18.97 34.98 -31.11
C MET A 195 -19.53 36.01 -32.09
N MET A 196 -20.30 35.56 -33.10
CA MET A 196 -20.97 36.47 -34.04
C MET A 196 -21.95 37.41 -33.34
N ILE A 197 -22.76 36.90 -32.41
CA ILE A 197 -23.69 37.72 -31.62
C ILE A 197 -22.94 38.75 -30.77
N PHE A 198 -21.84 38.33 -30.14
CA PHE A 198 -21.03 39.21 -29.31
C PHE A 198 -20.35 40.33 -30.13
N GLU A 199 -19.75 40.02 -31.28
CA GLU A 199 -19.14 41.03 -32.16
C GLU A 199 -20.19 42.00 -32.72
N ASN A 200 -21.36 41.51 -33.13
CA ASN A 200 -22.47 42.36 -33.57
C ASN A 200 -22.95 43.32 -32.47
N TYR A 201 -23.03 42.85 -31.22
CA TYR A 201 -23.35 43.71 -30.08
C TYR A 201 -22.27 44.76 -29.84
N LYS A 202 -20.99 44.38 -29.95
CA LYS A 202 -19.85 45.29 -29.79
C LYS A 202 -19.83 46.37 -30.87
N LEU A 203 -20.18 46.05 -32.11
CA LEU A 203 -20.30 47.02 -33.20
C LEU A 203 -21.45 48.02 -33.00
N ARG A 204 -22.57 47.58 -32.41
CA ARG A 204 -23.74 48.44 -32.13
C ARG A 204 -23.55 49.39 -30.95
N ASN A 205 -22.67 49.06 -30.01
CA ASN A 205 -22.44 49.82 -28.78
C ASN A 205 -21.03 50.46 -28.74
N LYS A 206 -20.46 50.73 -29.92
CA LYS A 206 -19.20 51.45 -30.10
C LYS A 206 -19.48 52.89 -30.49
#